data_AF-A0A3B9PXF9-F1
#
_entry.id   AF-A0A3B9PXF9-F1
#
_cell.length_a   1.000
_cell.length_b   1.000
_cell.length_c   1.000
_cell.angle_alpha   90.00
_cell.angle_beta   90.00
_cell.angle_gamma   90.00
#
_symmetry.space_group_name_H-M   'P 1'
#
loop_
_entity.id
_entity.type
_entity.pdbx_description
1 polymer ?
#
loop_
_entity_poly.entity_id
_entity_poly.type
_entity_poly.pdbx_seq_one_letter_code
_entity_poly.pdbx_strand_id
1 'polypeptide(L)'
;MIQREFNDVINKTRSLLNQNDEWRNRYEGYALKITKNLDFIKSVRESFRQWHPLTVYLNTTSAQNAKKTVVFDLRYYGQTVARLTGHESGKHKLSTKGLEKNNLRDFDCDIQLNGVDWVGSEAAEFRKYFKHRKGPRKAENNSGNEEHRLESMWLTELLKKGGKALPHTKAVEIGKVRFPMPTPVSASNHKSVKYSGVHGGGIDIFARTGTGGVNTYLCIMELKDENVKSEPPKDALKQSIAYATFIRELLRSEGGRQWWTLFGFNGEIPKQLILYAACVMPSSSCNDYSFKEMTLDIDEDVIKLHYIYFVEKDNMITEIDTSLKWA
;
A
#
# COMPACT_ATOMS: atom_id res chain seq x y z
N MET A 1 10.38 17.91 22.57
CA MET A 1 9.24 18.58 21.87
C MET A 1 8.63 17.64 20.83
N ILE A 2 9.42 17.10 19.89
CA ILE A 2 8.93 16.21 18.81
C ILE A 2 8.26 14.91 19.29
N GLN A 3 8.84 14.22 20.29
CA GLN A 3 8.25 12.98 20.83
C GLN A 3 6.86 13.23 21.46
N ARG A 4 6.65 14.40 22.08
CA ARG A 4 5.34 14.80 22.61
C ARG A 4 4.33 14.95 21.48
N GLU A 5 4.68 15.62 20.39
CA GLU A 5 3.80 15.75 19.22
C GLU A 5 3.42 14.38 18.63
N PHE A 6 4.35 13.44 18.58
CA PHE A 6 4.07 12.08 18.11
C PHE A 6 3.18 11.29 19.07
N ASN A 7 3.38 11.41 20.38
CA ASN A 7 2.47 10.84 21.37
C ASN A 7 1.06 11.46 21.28
N ASP A 8 0.95 12.75 20.97
CA ASP A 8 -0.33 13.42 20.76
C ASP A 8 -1.08 12.84 19.55
N VAL A 9 -0.37 12.44 18.48
CA VAL A 9 -0.96 11.72 17.33
C VAL A 9 -1.51 10.36 17.75
N ILE A 10 -0.77 9.58 18.54
CA ILE A 10 -1.23 8.29 19.08
C ILE A 10 -2.52 8.50 19.89
N ASN A 11 -2.46 9.40 20.87
CA ASN A 11 -3.58 9.69 21.77
C ASN A 11 -4.81 10.16 20.99
N LYS A 12 -4.63 11.04 20.00
CA LYS A 12 -5.73 11.51 19.16
C LYS A 12 -6.33 10.38 18.33
N THR A 13 -5.51 9.53 17.74
CA THR A 13 -5.97 8.39 16.94
C THR A 13 -6.76 7.41 17.79
N ARG A 14 -6.24 7.03 18.97
CA ARG A 14 -6.96 6.15 19.92
C ARG A 14 -8.27 6.75 20.38
N SER A 15 -8.29 8.05 20.71
CA SER A 15 -9.51 8.75 21.09
C SER A 15 -10.57 8.69 19.99
N LEU A 16 -10.19 8.91 18.73
CA LEU A 16 -11.10 8.81 17.58
C LEU A 16 -11.63 7.39 17.37
N LEU A 17 -10.77 6.38 17.48
CA LEU A 17 -11.16 4.98 17.33
C LEU A 17 -12.07 4.49 18.46
N ASN A 18 -11.86 4.97 19.70
CA ASN A 18 -12.70 4.63 20.85
C ASN A 18 -14.07 5.31 20.79
N GLN A 19 -14.15 6.51 20.22
CA GLN A 19 -15.41 7.23 20.01
C GLN A 19 -16.25 6.67 18.86
N ASN A 20 -15.69 5.79 18.03
CA ASN A 20 -16.34 5.25 16.83
C ASN A 20 -16.06 3.75 16.70
N ASP A 21 -16.72 2.91 17.49
CA ASP A 21 -16.43 1.47 17.58
C ASP A 21 -16.80 0.65 16.34
N GLU A 22 -17.58 1.20 15.39
CA GLU A 22 -18.06 0.50 14.18
C GLU A 22 -16.92 -0.17 13.38
N TRP A 23 -15.74 0.45 13.38
CA TRP A 23 -14.60 -0.06 12.60
C TRP A 23 -14.21 -1.46 13.06
N ARG A 24 -14.41 -1.83 14.33
CA ARG A 24 -14.07 -3.17 14.85
C ARG A 24 -14.83 -4.24 14.06
N ASN A 25 -16.15 -4.14 14.07
CA ASN A 25 -17.05 -5.05 13.35
C ASN A 25 -16.81 -5.01 11.84
N ARG A 26 -16.57 -3.81 11.28
CA ARG A 26 -16.33 -3.65 9.85
C ARG A 26 -15.05 -4.34 9.40
N TYR A 27 -13.94 -4.14 10.11
CA TYR A 27 -12.66 -4.73 9.75
C TYR A 27 -12.59 -6.23 10.10
N GLU A 28 -13.28 -6.70 11.13
CA GLU A 28 -13.48 -8.13 11.35
C GLU A 28 -14.26 -8.76 10.18
N GLY A 29 -15.37 -8.14 9.77
CA GLY A 29 -16.16 -8.58 8.63
C GLY A 29 -15.36 -8.59 7.31
N TYR A 30 -14.44 -7.63 7.13
CA TYR A 30 -13.50 -7.62 6.02
C TYR A 30 -12.57 -8.84 6.08
N ALA A 31 -11.90 -9.07 7.21
CA ALA A 31 -10.96 -10.18 7.37
C ALA A 31 -11.63 -11.54 7.17
N LEU A 32 -12.82 -11.75 7.74
CA LEU A 32 -13.61 -12.98 7.58
C LEU A 32 -13.90 -13.27 6.10
N LYS A 33 -14.43 -12.28 5.37
CA LYS A 33 -14.78 -12.45 3.95
C LYS A 33 -13.54 -12.65 3.08
N ILE A 34 -12.49 -11.85 3.29
CA ILE A 34 -11.24 -11.95 2.52
C ILE A 34 -10.60 -13.32 2.76
N THR A 35 -10.53 -13.78 4.00
CA THR A 35 -9.97 -15.10 4.35
C THR A 35 -10.74 -16.22 3.67
N LYS A 36 -12.08 -16.18 3.70
CA LYS A 36 -12.93 -17.17 3.02
C LYS A 36 -12.70 -17.23 1.52
N ASN A 37 -12.34 -16.10 0.90
CA ASN A 37 -12.16 -15.99 -0.54
C ASN A 37 -10.69 -16.15 -0.98
N LEU A 38 -9.75 -16.31 -0.04
CA LEU A 38 -8.32 -16.18 -0.29
C LEU A 38 -7.79 -17.17 -1.32
N ASP A 39 -8.21 -18.44 -1.23
CA ASP A 39 -7.78 -19.49 -2.16
C ASP A 39 -8.28 -19.23 -3.59
N PHE A 40 -9.53 -18.76 -3.73
CA PHE A 40 -10.08 -18.38 -5.01
C PHE A 40 -9.31 -17.18 -5.61
N ILE A 41 -9.06 -16.13 -4.82
CA ILE A 41 -8.27 -14.96 -5.26
C ILE A 41 -6.88 -15.40 -5.74
N LYS A 42 -6.20 -16.26 -4.97
CA LYS A 42 -4.86 -16.77 -5.28
C LYS A 42 -4.86 -17.61 -6.56
N SER A 43 -5.80 -18.54 -6.68
CA SER A 43 -5.97 -19.40 -7.87
C SER A 43 -6.17 -18.56 -9.13
N VAL A 44 -7.07 -17.58 -9.07
CA VAL A 44 -7.33 -16.68 -10.20
C VAL A 44 -6.12 -15.79 -10.49
N ARG A 45 -5.40 -15.30 -9.47
CA ARG A 45 -4.17 -14.52 -9.71
C ARG A 45 -3.10 -15.34 -10.43
N GLU A 46 -2.99 -16.63 -10.12
CA GLU A 46 -2.01 -17.54 -10.71
C GLU A 46 -2.40 -17.98 -12.13
N SER A 47 -3.69 -17.94 -12.49
CA SER A 47 -4.18 -18.39 -13.80
C SER A 47 -3.93 -17.41 -14.94
N PHE A 48 -3.42 -16.20 -14.67
CA PHE A 48 -3.02 -15.27 -15.71
C PHE A 48 -1.66 -14.62 -15.48
N ARG A 49 -0.96 -14.38 -16.59
CA ARG A 49 0.31 -13.65 -16.59
C ARG A 49 0.06 -12.16 -16.36
N GLN A 50 0.96 -11.52 -15.63
CA GLN A 50 1.07 -10.06 -15.59
C GLN A 50 2.18 -9.62 -16.56
N TRP A 51 1.95 -8.55 -17.30
CA TRP A 51 2.92 -8.00 -18.26
C TRP A 51 3.41 -6.64 -17.79
N HIS A 52 4.70 -6.52 -17.49
CA HIS A 52 5.31 -5.22 -17.24
C HIS A 52 5.13 -4.29 -18.46
N PRO A 53 4.83 -2.99 -18.27
CA PRO A 53 4.75 -2.24 -17.00
C PRO A 53 3.38 -2.23 -16.30
N LEU A 54 2.44 -3.09 -16.72
CA LEU A 54 1.14 -3.23 -16.06
C LEU A 54 1.26 -4.09 -14.79
N THR A 55 0.56 -3.66 -13.74
CA THR A 55 0.59 -4.25 -12.41
C THR A 55 -0.83 -4.49 -11.88
N VAL A 56 -1.03 -5.60 -11.19
CA VAL A 56 -2.36 -6.03 -10.71
C VAL A 56 -2.52 -5.62 -9.25
N TYR A 57 -3.61 -4.94 -8.94
CA TYR A 57 -3.98 -4.51 -7.59
C TYR A 57 -5.34 -5.09 -7.21
N LEU A 58 -5.50 -5.41 -5.93
CA LEU A 58 -6.75 -5.91 -5.36
C LEU A 58 -7.26 -4.90 -4.34
N ASN A 59 -8.49 -4.40 -4.51
CA ASN A 59 -9.14 -3.56 -3.51
C ASN A 59 -10.01 -4.39 -2.55
N THR A 60 -10.29 -3.82 -1.37
CA THR A 60 -11.01 -4.46 -0.27
C THR A 60 -12.40 -4.94 -0.66
N THR A 61 -13.14 -4.17 -1.46
CA THR A 61 -14.48 -4.55 -1.94
C THR A 61 -14.42 -5.78 -2.83
N SER A 62 -13.47 -5.80 -3.77
CA SER A 62 -13.28 -6.92 -4.70
C SER A 62 -12.81 -8.18 -3.98
N ALA A 63 -11.92 -8.04 -2.99
CA ALA A 63 -11.46 -9.15 -2.16
C ALA A 63 -12.61 -9.77 -1.33
N GLN A 64 -13.48 -8.95 -0.73
CA GLN A 64 -14.62 -9.42 0.04
C GLN A 64 -15.71 -10.11 -0.80
N ASN A 65 -15.86 -9.70 -2.07
CA ASN A 65 -16.89 -10.19 -2.96
C ASN A 65 -16.39 -11.30 -3.91
N ALA A 66 -15.13 -11.70 -3.79
CA ALA A 66 -14.50 -12.71 -4.64
C ALA A 66 -15.11 -14.09 -4.42
N LYS A 67 -16.06 -14.50 -5.27
CA LYS A 67 -16.71 -15.82 -5.21
C LYS A 67 -16.48 -16.62 -6.48
N LYS A 68 -17.26 -16.33 -7.52
CA LYS A 68 -17.09 -16.90 -8.88
C LYS A 68 -16.28 -15.99 -9.80
N THR A 69 -16.15 -14.73 -9.39
CA THR A 69 -15.36 -13.71 -10.07
C THR A 69 -14.66 -12.85 -9.04
N VAL A 70 -13.50 -12.31 -9.41
CA VAL A 70 -12.78 -11.28 -8.66
C VAL A 70 -12.35 -10.20 -9.64
N VAL A 71 -12.50 -8.94 -9.25
CA VAL A 71 -12.09 -7.79 -10.07
C VAL A 71 -10.77 -7.27 -9.54
N PHE A 72 -9.81 -7.09 -10.45
CA PHE A 72 -8.54 -6.45 -10.17
C PHE A 72 -8.44 -5.13 -10.91
N ASP A 73 -7.78 -4.16 -10.29
CA ASP A 73 -7.33 -2.96 -10.97
C ASP A 73 -6.03 -3.29 -11.72
N LEU A 74 -5.99 -3.00 -13.01
CA LEU A 74 -4.79 -3.10 -13.84
C LEU A 74 -4.18 -1.70 -13.93
N ARG A 75 -3.01 -1.53 -13.32
CA ARG A 75 -2.37 -0.22 -13.15
C ARG A 75 -1.10 -0.10 -14.00
N TYR A 76 -0.97 1.03 -14.70
CA TYR A 76 0.25 1.47 -15.38
C TYR A 76 0.93 2.52 -14.49
N TYR A 77 2.14 2.24 -13.99
CA TYR A 77 2.86 3.13 -13.07
C TYR A 77 1.99 3.69 -11.93
N GLY A 78 1.19 2.83 -11.30
CA GLY A 78 0.35 3.21 -10.15
C GLY A 78 -1.03 3.77 -10.48
N GLN A 79 -1.31 4.07 -11.76
CA GLN A 79 -2.62 4.58 -12.20
C GLN A 79 -3.47 3.49 -12.83
N THR A 80 -4.72 3.36 -12.41
CA THR A 80 -5.65 2.35 -12.96
C THR A 80 -6.03 2.70 -14.40
N VAL A 81 -5.68 1.81 -15.34
CA VAL A 81 -5.95 1.98 -16.78
C VAL A 81 -6.96 0.97 -17.33
N ALA A 82 -7.20 -0.12 -16.62
CA ALA A 82 -8.24 -1.08 -16.93
C ALA A 82 -8.67 -1.86 -15.68
N ARG A 83 -9.77 -2.60 -15.80
CA ARG A 83 -10.19 -3.61 -14.82
C ARG A 83 -10.11 -4.99 -15.45
N LEU A 84 -9.49 -5.91 -14.74
CA LEU A 84 -9.39 -7.32 -15.11
C LEU A 84 -10.35 -8.12 -14.22
N THR A 85 -11.40 -8.68 -14.80
CA THR A 85 -12.31 -9.60 -14.12
C THR A 85 -11.82 -11.02 -14.30
N GLY A 86 -11.32 -11.60 -13.22
CA GLY A 86 -10.91 -12.99 -13.19
C GLY A 86 -12.08 -13.91 -12.87
N HIS A 87 -12.41 -14.82 -13.79
CA HIS A 87 -13.44 -15.84 -13.62
C HIS A 87 -12.86 -17.18 -13.16
N GLU A 88 -13.62 -17.92 -12.35
CA GLU A 88 -13.32 -19.31 -11.95
C GLU A 88 -13.09 -20.24 -13.16
N SER A 89 -13.79 -20.01 -14.26
CA SER A 89 -13.65 -20.78 -15.51
C SER A 89 -12.34 -20.54 -16.27
N GLY A 90 -11.48 -19.62 -15.81
CA GLY A 90 -10.28 -19.19 -16.54
C GLY A 90 -10.55 -18.21 -17.69
N LYS A 91 -11.82 -17.94 -18.03
CA LYS A 91 -12.21 -17.00 -19.09
C LYS A 91 -12.17 -15.55 -18.60
N HIS A 92 -10.98 -15.04 -18.31
CA HIS A 92 -10.78 -13.70 -17.76
C HIS A 92 -11.11 -12.60 -18.77
N LYS A 93 -11.67 -11.49 -18.28
CA LYS A 93 -12.17 -10.39 -19.11
C LYS A 93 -11.49 -9.07 -18.76
N LEU A 94 -11.16 -8.27 -19.78
CA LEU A 94 -10.56 -6.95 -19.64
C LEU A 94 -11.56 -5.86 -20.05
N SER A 95 -11.61 -4.77 -19.30
CA SER A 95 -12.42 -3.61 -19.68
C SER A 95 -11.77 -2.30 -19.26
N THR A 96 -11.91 -1.27 -20.10
CA THR A 96 -11.54 0.11 -19.80
C THR A 96 -12.74 0.95 -19.34
N LYS A 97 -13.90 0.32 -19.13
CA LYS A 97 -15.16 1.02 -18.84
C LYS A 97 -15.05 1.98 -17.66
N GLY A 98 -15.27 3.26 -17.93
CA GLY A 98 -15.20 4.35 -16.96
C GLY A 98 -13.78 4.89 -16.73
N LEU A 99 -12.81 4.45 -17.51
CA LEU A 99 -11.40 4.88 -17.45
C LEU A 99 -10.94 5.53 -18.75
N GLU A 100 -11.76 5.53 -19.81
CA GLU A 100 -11.40 5.97 -21.16
C GLU A 100 -10.92 7.43 -21.17
N LYS A 101 -11.64 8.31 -20.47
CA LYS A 101 -11.27 9.74 -20.38
C LYS A 101 -9.91 9.94 -19.71
N ASN A 102 -9.64 9.20 -18.64
CA ASN A 102 -8.36 9.28 -17.93
C ASN A 102 -7.25 8.67 -18.77
N ASN A 103 -7.50 7.53 -19.42
CA ASN A 103 -6.55 6.87 -20.30
C ASN A 103 -6.11 7.76 -21.47
N LEU A 104 -7.07 8.44 -22.09
CA LEU A 104 -6.79 9.39 -23.16
C LEU A 104 -6.02 10.60 -22.62
N ARG A 105 -6.52 11.24 -21.55
CA ARG A 105 -5.89 12.44 -20.95
C ARG A 105 -4.45 12.20 -20.50
N ASP A 106 -4.20 11.07 -19.83
CA ASP A 106 -2.97 10.83 -19.09
C ASP A 106 -1.94 10.05 -19.90
N PHE A 107 -2.41 9.20 -20.81
CA PHE A 107 -1.56 8.26 -21.53
C PHE A 107 -1.71 8.31 -23.05
N ASP A 108 -2.55 9.20 -23.59
CA ASP A 108 -2.94 9.28 -25.01
C ASP A 108 -3.50 7.94 -25.56
N CYS A 109 -4.10 7.14 -24.68
CA CYS A 109 -4.65 5.82 -25.02
C CYS A 109 -6.15 5.94 -25.30
N ASP A 110 -6.54 5.79 -26.56
CA ASP A 110 -7.93 5.81 -27.03
C ASP A 110 -8.58 4.43 -27.14
N ILE A 111 -7.82 3.36 -26.83
CA ILE A 111 -8.31 1.97 -26.87
C ILE A 111 -9.44 1.78 -25.84
N GLN A 112 -10.63 1.40 -26.33
CA GLN A 112 -11.80 1.13 -25.51
C GLN A 112 -12.15 -0.34 -25.53
N LEU A 113 -12.25 -0.96 -24.35
CA LEU A 113 -12.53 -2.38 -24.18
C LEU A 113 -13.75 -2.60 -23.31
N ASN A 114 -14.68 -3.44 -23.76
CA ASN A 114 -15.90 -3.76 -23.05
C ASN A 114 -16.01 -5.27 -22.76
N GLY A 115 -15.28 -5.74 -21.74
CA GLY A 115 -15.37 -7.14 -21.30
C GLY A 115 -14.78 -8.13 -22.31
N VAL A 116 -13.70 -7.74 -22.98
CA VAL A 116 -13.03 -8.53 -24.02
C VAL A 116 -12.20 -9.64 -23.40
N ASP A 117 -11.92 -10.72 -24.12
CA ASP A 117 -11.10 -11.81 -23.59
C ASP A 117 -9.67 -11.34 -23.29
N TRP A 118 -9.18 -11.64 -22.08
CA TRP A 118 -7.84 -11.24 -21.65
C TRP A 118 -6.74 -11.82 -22.55
N VAL A 119 -6.92 -13.02 -23.07
CA VAL A 119 -5.99 -13.65 -24.01
C VAL A 119 -6.28 -13.30 -25.48
N GLY A 120 -7.32 -12.50 -25.76
CA GLY A 120 -7.72 -12.09 -27.10
C GLY A 120 -6.81 -11.01 -27.71
N SER A 121 -6.99 -10.76 -29.01
CA SER A 121 -6.23 -9.80 -29.81
C SER A 121 -6.40 -8.36 -29.30
N GLU A 122 -7.63 -7.92 -29.02
CA GLU A 122 -7.92 -6.56 -28.53
C GLU A 122 -7.22 -6.28 -27.19
N ALA A 123 -7.25 -7.23 -26.26
CA ALA A 123 -6.52 -7.11 -24.99
C ALA A 123 -5.00 -7.13 -25.21
N ALA A 124 -4.51 -7.86 -26.22
CA ALA A 124 -3.10 -7.87 -26.57
C ALA A 124 -2.64 -6.53 -27.15
N GLU A 125 -3.46 -5.87 -27.95
CA GLU A 125 -3.20 -4.52 -28.45
C GLU A 125 -3.12 -3.50 -27.31
N PHE A 126 -4.05 -3.54 -26.37
CA PHE A 126 -4.01 -2.71 -25.16
C PHE A 126 -2.73 -2.93 -24.35
N ARG A 127 -2.34 -4.19 -24.10
CA ARG A 127 -1.07 -4.49 -23.41
C ARG A 127 0.14 -4.00 -24.20
N LYS A 128 0.13 -4.17 -25.53
CA LYS A 128 1.22 -3.74 -26.42
C LYS A 128 1.37 -2.22 -26.40
N TYR A 129 0.27 -1.48 -26.37
CA TYR A 129 0.26 -0.03 -26.24
C TYR A 129 1.05 0.41 -25.01
N PHE A 130 0.64 -0.04 -23.81
CA PHE A 130 1.32 0.34 -22.56
C PHE A 130 2.74 -0.21 -22.44
N LYS A 131 3.05 -1.35 -23.07
CA LYS A 131 4.41 -1.89 -23.11
C LYS A 131 5.38 -0.99 -23.87
N HIS A 132 4.94 -0.38 -24.98
CA HIS A 132 5.80 0.44 -25.83
C HIS A 132 5.68 1.94 -25.58
N ARG A 133 4.70 2.36 -24.77
CA ARG A 133 4.55 3.74 -24.33
C ARG A 133 5.80 4.19 -23.55
N LYS A 134 6.33 5.36 -23.90
CA LYS A 134 7.47 5.99 -23.22
C LYS A 134 7.02 6.79 -21.99
N GLY A 135 7.72 6.60 -20.89
CA GLY A 135 7.54 7.36 -19.65
C GLY A 135 6.24 7.04 -18.90
N PRO A 136 6.09 7.54 -17.67
CA PRO A 136 4.96 7.18 -16.80
C PRO A 136 3.65 7.90 -17.15
N ARG A 137 3.70 9.10 -17.75
CA ARG A 137 2.51 9.91 -18.13
C ARG A 137 2.84 10.84 -19.29
N LYS A 138 1.86 11.60 -19.79
CA LYS A 138 2.06 12.77 -20.66
C LYS A 138 2.81 13.86 -19.87
N ALA A 139 3.85 14.43 -20.48
CA ALA A 139 4.79 15.36 -19.83
C ALA A 139 4.19 16.75 -19.50
N GLU A 140 2.98 17.05 -19.97
CA GLU A 140 2.35 18.36 -19.80
C GLU A 140 1.48 18.40 -18.53
N ASN A 141 1.99 19.11 -17.51
CA ASN A 141 1.25 19.81 -16.45
C ASN A 141 0.43 19.03 -15.42
N ASN A 142 0.56 17.70 -15.28
CA ASN A 142 -0.18 16.97 -14.25
C ASN A 142 0.73 16.33 -13.18
N SER A 143 1.26 17.15 -12.26
CA SER A 143 2.08 16.74 -11.12
C SER A 143 1.33 15.92 -10.05
N GLY A 144 0.00 16.01 -9.97
CA GLY A 144 -0.78 15.43 -8.86
C GLY A 144 -0.85 13.89 -8.77
N ASN A 145 0.01 13.14 -9.46
CA ASN A 145 0.00 11.66 -9.48
C ASN A 145 1.41 11.04 -9.37
N GLU A 146 2.44 11.83 -9.08
CA GLU A 146 3.81 11.34 -8.92
C GLU A 146 3.93 10.40 -7.70
N GLU A 147 3.19 10.67 -6.61
CA GLU A 147 3.17 9.80 -5.43
C GLU A 147 2.70 8.36 -5.76
N HIS A 148 1.64 8.18 -6.55
CA HIS A 148 1.19 6.84 -6.98
C HIS A 148 2.23 6.12 -7.86
N ARG A 149 2.99 6.86 -8.68
CA ARG A 149 4.07 6.30 -9.49
C ARG A 149 5.18 5.77 -8.59
N LEU A 150 5.58 6.58 -7.62
CA LEU A 150 6.58 6.23 -6.63
C LEU A 150 6.12 5.05 -5.76
N GLU A 151 4.86 5.02 -5.34
CA GLU A 151 4.27 3.90 -4.59
C GLU A 151 4.39 2.60 -5.40
N SER A 152 4.01 2.65 -6.68
CA SER A 152 4.14 1.49 -7.57
C SER A 152 5.59 1.07 -7.80
N MET A 153 6.53 2.02 -7.89
CA MET A 153 7.97 1.76 -8.00
C MET A 153 8.48 1.06 -6.74
N TRP A 154 8.18 1.59 -5.56
CA TRP A 154 8.54 1.00 -4.27
C TRP A 154 7.95 -0.40 -4.08
N LEU A 155 6.66 -0.59 -4.36
CA LEU A 155 6.04 -1.91 -4.29
C LEU A 155 6.68 -2.89 -5.30
N THR A 156 7.17 -2.41 -6.45
CA THR A 156 7.92 -3.25 -7.39
C THR A 156 9.26 -3.66 -6.80
N GLU A 157 9.97 -2.73 -6.18
CA GLU A 157 11.25 -2.96 -5.51
C GLU A 157 11.11 -3.99 -4.39
N LEU A 158 10.15 -3.77 -3.48
CA LEU A 158 9.94 -4.61 -2.30
C LEU A 158 9.41 -6.02 -2.63
N LEU A 159 8.89 -6.25 -3.84
CA LEU A 159 8.41 -7.55 -4.31
C LEU A 159 9.45 -8.33 -5.14
N LYS A 160 10.63 -7.77 -5.42
CA LYS A 160 11.74 -8.53 -6.04
C LYS A 160 12.10 -9.76 -5.18
N LYS A 161 12.64 -10.81 -5.82
CA LYS A 161 13.09 -12.03 -5.11
C LYS A 161 14.47 -11.87 -4.46
N GLY A 162 15.31 -10.98 -5.00
CA GLY A 162 16.67 -10.70 -4.52
C GLY A 162 17.18 -9.41 -5.14
N GLY A 163 18.36 -8.94 -4.71
CA GLY A 163 18.97 -7.69 -5.21
C GLY A 163 18.08 -6.47 -4.96
N LYS A 164 17.41 -6.42 -3.81
CA LYS A 164 16.58 -5.28 -3.41
C LYS A 164 17.46 -4.13 -2.95
N ALA A 165 17.07 -2.91 -3.30
CA ALA A 165 17.63 -1.69 -2.73
C ALA A 165 17.38 -1.63 -1.21
N LEU A 166 16.18 -2.03 -0.75
CA LEU A 166 15.84 -2.19 0.66
C LEU A 166 15.78 -3.69 1.02
N PRO A 167 16.88 -4.29 1.50
CA PRO A 167 16.92 -5.72 1.83
C PRO A 167 16.04 -6.02 3.04
N HIS A 168 15.70 -7.30 3.24
CA HIS A 168 14.91 -7.79 4.37
C HIS A 168 13.51 -7.15 4.54
N THR A 169 13.06 -6.34 3.60
CA THR A 169 11.72 -5.77 3.55
C THR A 169 10.93 -6.37 2.38
N LYS A 170 9.68 -6.75 2.63
CA LYS A 170 8.76 -7.28 1.63
C LYS A 170 7.37 -6.68 1.82
N ALA A 171 6.80 -6.13 0.76
CA ALA A 171 5.43 -5.62 0.79
C ALA A 171 4.43 -6.72 1.20
N VAL A 172 3.39 -6.32 1.92
CA VAL A 172 2.26 -7.16 2.26
C VAL A 172 1.40 -7.36 1.01
N GLU A 173 0.99 -8.60 0.76
CA GLU A 173 0.16 -8.98 -0.38
C GLU A 173 -1.00 -9.85 0.13
N ILE A 174 -2.19 -9.65 -0.44
CA ILE A 174 -3.34 -10.53 -0.21
C ILE A 174 -3.51 -11.40 -1.45
N GLY A 175 -3.41 -12.72 -1.29
CA GLY A 175 -3.55 -13.67 -2.40
C GLY A 175 -2.49 -13.48 -3.50
N LYS A 176 -1.26 -13.06 -3.14
CA LYS A 176 -0.17 -12.71 -4.08
C LYS A 176 -0.50 -11.51 -4.99
N VAL A 177 -1.31 -10.58 -4.48
CA VAL A 177 -1.67 -9.33 -5.16
C VAL A 177 -1.37 -8.16 -4.24
N ARG A 178 -0.91 -7.05 -4.84
CA ARG A 178 -0.77 -5.78 -4.14
C ARG A 178 -2.11 -5.35 -3.56
N PHE A 179 -2.10 -4.99 -2.28
CA PHE A 179 -3.30 -4.66 -1.53
C PHE A 179 -3.08 -3.33 -0.78
N PRO A 180 -3.69 -2.22 -1.24
CA PRO A 180 -3.64 -0.96 -0.52
C PRO A 180 -4.53 -1.08 0.72
N MET A 181 -3.92 -1.21 1.90
CA MET A 181 -4.64 -1.42 3.16
C MET A 181 -5.44 -0.15 3.51
N PRO A 182 -6.80 -0.18 3.48
CA PRO A 182 -7.58 0.97 3.90
C PRO A 182 -7.54 1.13 5.42
N THR A 183 -7.78 2.35 5.87
CA THR A 183 -7.89 2.70 7.29
C THR A 183 -9.17 3.51 7.51
N PRO A 184 -9.77 3.51 8.71
CA PRO A 184 -10.92 4.35 9.02
C PRO A 184 -10.52 5.79 9.36
N VAL A 185 -9.23 6.11 9.28
CA VAL A 185 -8.62 7.37 9.73
C VAL A 185 -8.02 8.09 8.54
N SER A 186 -8.15 9.41 8.49
CA SER A 186 -7.49 10.26 7.50
C SER A 186 -6.42 11.09 8.19
N ALA A 187 -5.19 11.03 7.69
CA ALA A 187 -4.04 11.78 8.23
C ALA A 187 -3.37 12.70 7.19
N SER A 188 -3.84 12.73 5.94
CA SER A 188 -3.25 13.48 4.83
C SER A 188 -3.23 14.99 4.98
N ASN A 189 -4.16 15.55 5.78
CA ASN A 189 -4.03 16.93 6.22
C ASN A 189 -3.10 16.93 7.44
N HIS A 190 -1.80 17.13 7.21
CA HIS A 190 -0.71 17.21 8.21
C HIS A 190 -1.04 18.01 9.50
N LYS A 191 -2.11 18.80 9.49
CA LYS A 191 -2.64 19.56 10.63
C LYS A 191 -3.54 18.75 11.58
N SER A 192 -4.17 17.67 11.14
CA SER A 192 -5.12 16.92 12.00
C SER A 192 -5.41 15.50 11.51
N VAL A 193 -5.37 14.55 12.44
CA VAL A 193 -5.94 13.21 12.30
C VAL A 193 -7.46 13.28 12.46
N LYS A 194 -8.21 12.61 11.58
CA LYS A 194 -9.69 12.56 11.60
C LYS A 194 -10.21 11.14 11.44
N TYR A 195 -11.32 10.83 12.08
CA TYR A 195 -12.09 9.63 11.75
C TYR A 195 -12.90 9.89 10.46
N SER A 196 -12.91 8.94 9.54
CA SER A 196 -13.53 9.08 8.22
C SER A 196 -14.27 7.82 7.77
N GLY A 197 -14.40 6.82 8.63
CA GLY A 197 -15.23 5.65 8.37
C GLY A 197 -14.83 4.90 7.10
N VAL A 198 -15.74 4.78 6.15
CA VAL A 198 -15.50 4.12 4.85
C VAL A 198 -14.67 4.95 3.87
N HIS A 199 -14.49 6.24 4.16
CA HIS A 199 -13.74 7.21 3.35
C HIS A 199 -12.42 7.62 4.01
N GLY A 200 -11.88 6.79 4.91
CA GLY A 200 -10.55 7.03 5.48
C GLY A 200 -9.42 6.84 4.47
N GLY A 201 -8.21 7.13 4.92
CA GLY A 201 -7.01 7.02 4.10
C GLY A 201 -6.58 5.57 3.86
N GLY A 202 -5.57 5.39 3.03
CA GLY A 202 -4.88 4.11 2.84
C GLY A 202 -3.44 4.21 3.33
N ILE A 203 -2.84 3.08 3.67
CA ILE A 203 -1.40 3.00 3.89
C ILE A 203 -0.73 2.91 2.52
N ASP A 204 0.16 3.86 2.20
CA ASP A 204 0.85 3.90 0.90
C ASP A 204 1.68 2.64 0.66
N ILE A 205 2.58 2.33 1.60
CA ILE A 205 3.39 1.13 1.56
C ILE A 205 3.25 0.39 2.89
N PHE A 206 2.73 -0.84 2.81
CA PHE A 206 2.63 -1.72 3.95
C PHE A 206 3.52 -2.94 3.75
N ALA A 207 4.45 -3.18 4.67
CA ALA A 207 5.49 -4.18 4.50
C ALA A 207 5.76 -4.99 5.76
N ARG A 208 6.43 -6.12 5.57
CA ARG A 208 7.12 -6.87 6.62
C ARG A 208 8.62 -6.62 6.48
N THR A 209 9.26 -6.23 7.57
CA THR A 209 10.70 -5.95 7.62
C THR A 209 11.36 -6.81 8.68
N GLY A 210 12.42 -7.52 8.32
CA GLY A 210 13.15 -8.36 9.26
C GLY A 210 13.91 -9.54 8.65
N THR A 211 14.69 -10.22 9.49
CA THR A 211 15.53 -11.36 9.11
C THR A 211 14.74 -12.69 9.06
N GLY A 212 13.48 -12.68 9.51
CA GLY A 212 12.57 -13.84 9.49
C GLY A 212 12.10 -14.23 10.89
N GLY A 213 11.05 -15.07 10.95
CA GLY A 213 10.49 -15.58 12.20
C GLY A 213 10.09 -14.46 13.17
N VAL A 214 10.57 -14.57 14.41
CA VAL A 214 10.29 -13.61 15.51
C VAL A 214 10.91 -12.23 15.29
N ASN A 215 11.91 -12.10 14.41
CA ASN A 215 12.58 -10.85 14.07
C ASN A 215 11.95 -10.20 12.83
N THR A 216 10.65 -10.40 12.61
CA THR A 216 9.89 -9.78 11.50
C THR A 216 8.81 -8.89 12.05
N TYR A 217 8.82 -7.63 11.61
CA TYR A 217 7.92 -6.58 12.09
C TYR A 217 7.07 -6.04 10.95
N LEU A 218 5.84 -5.63 11.27
CA LEU A 218 5.04 -4.83 10.34
C LEU A 218 5.63 -3.43 10.27
N CYS A 219 5.80 -2.93 9.05
CA CYS A 219 6.33 -1.61 8.75
C CYS A 219 5.32 -0.83 7.91
N ILE A 220 4.83 0.26 8.49
CA ILE A 220 3.85 1.18 7.95
C ILE A 220 4.63 2.39 7.44
N MET A 221 4.58 2.63 6.13
CA MET A 221 5.39 3.62 5.45
C MET A 221 4.48 4.65 4.77
N GLU A 222 4.67 5.92 5.12
CA GLU A 222 4.05 7.05 4.43
C GLU A 222 5.03 7.58 3.37
N LEU A 223 4.59 7.63 2.12
CA LEU A 223 5.39 8.09 1.00
C LEU A 223 5.05 9.53 0.67
N LYS A 224 6.06 10.31 0.31
CA LYS A 224 5.89 11.60 -0.38
C LYS A 224 6.74 11.66 -1.64
N ASP A 225 6.23 12.41 -2.61
CA ASP A 225 6.89 12.62 -3.90
C ASP A 225 7.98 13.70 -3.86
N GLU A 226 7.95 14.56 -2.86
CA GLU A 226 8.96 15.57 -2.60
C GLU A 226 9.46 15.51 -1.14
N ASN A 227 10.60 16.15 -0.88
CA ASN A 227 11.14 16.37 0.46
C ASN A 227 11.53 17.84 0.61
N VAL A 228 10.56 18.64 1.06
CA VAL A 228 10.62 20.10 1.05
C VAL A 228 10.20 20.66 2.40
N LYS A 229 10.57 21.91 2.70
CA LYS A 229 10.28 22.54 4.00
C LYS A 229 8.78 22.66 4.29
N SER A 230 7.94 22.76 3.26
CA SER A 230 6.48 22.83 3.38
C SER A 230 5.83 21.47 3.67
N GLU A 231 6.53 20.38 3.40
CA GLU A 231 6.12 19.01 3.70
C GLU A 231 7.32 18.21 4.24
N PRO A 232 7.76 18.51 5.48
CA PRO A 232 8.96 17.92 6.06
C PRO A 232 8.74 16.46 6.48
N PRO A 233 9.80 15.65 6.65
CA PRO A 233 9.71 14.23 7.03
C PRO A 233 8.88 13.95 8.29
N LYS A 234 8.90 14.86 9.27
CA LYS A 234 8.08 14.75 10.48
C LYS A 234 6.57 14.68 10.18
N ASP A 235 6.09 15.33 9.12
CA ASP A 235 4.66 15.38 8.81
C ASP A 235 4.21 14.08 8.14
N ALA A 236 5.01 13.52 7.23
CA ALA A 236 4.82 12.16 6.73
C ALA A 236 4.87 11.13 7.88
N LEU A 237 5.82 11.29 8.81
CA LEU A 237 5.93 10.39 9.96
C LEU A 237 4.69 10.44 10.87
N LYS A 238 4.09 11.62 11.10
CA LYS A 238 2.81 11.72 11.84
C LYS A 238 1.70 10.90 11.19
N GLN A 239 1.62 10.84 9.87
CA GLN A 239 0.64 9.99 9.17
C GLN A 239 0.93 8.51 9.41
N SER A 240 2.18 8.08 9.19
CA SER A 240 2.59 6.69 9.43
C SER A 240 2.36 6.25 10.89
N ILE A 241 2.51 7.15 11.87
CA ILE A 241 2.21 6.89 13.29
C ILE A 241 0.70 6.72 13.52
N ALA A 242 -0.14 7.56 12.91
CA ALA A 242 -1.59 7.41 13.00
C ALA A 242 -2.04 6.07 12.42
N TYR A 243 -1.51 5.68 11.26
CA TYR A 243 -1.78 4.39 10.64
C TYR A 243 -1.22 3.21 11.41
N ALA A 244 -0.01 3.30 11.96
CA ALA A 244 0.55 2.28 12.84
C ALA A 244 -0.28 2.11 14.12
N THR A 245 -0.78 3.21 14.69
CA THR A 245 -1.70 3.18 15.84
C THR A 245 -2.99 2.44 15.48
N PHE A 246 -3.58 2.72 14.32
CA PHE A 246 -4.74 1.98 13.85
C PHE A 246 -4.43 0.47 13.66
N ILE A 247 -3.30 0.13 13.03
CA ILE A 247 -2.90 -1.28 12.86
C ILE A 247 -2.70 -1.97 14.22
N ARG A 248 -2.13 -1.29 15.22
CA ARG A 248 -2.06 -1.81 16.59
C ARG A 248 -3.45 -2.13 17.13
N GLU A 249 -4.36 -1.16 17.12
CA GLU A 249 -5.72 -1.34 17.64
C GLU A 249 -6.46 -2.46 16.89
N LEU A 250 -6.25 -2.57 15.57
CA LEU A 250 -6.80 -3.65 14.76
C LEU A 250 -6.26 -5.02 15.17
N LEU A 251 -4.95 -5.15 15.42
CA LEU A 251 -4.35 -6.41 15.83
C LEU A 251 -4.71 -6.79 17.27
N ARG A 252 -5.10 -5.83 18.10
CA ARG A 252 -5.62 -6.06 19.45
C ARG A 252 -7.15 -6.24 19.51
N SER A 253 -7.86 -6.20 18.39
CA SER A 253 -9.31 -6.45 18.33
C SER A 253 -9.65 -7.92 18.05
N GLU A 254 -10.93 -8.28 18.05
CA GLU A 254 -11.40 -9.65 17.76
C GLU A 254 -10.96 -10.13 16.36
N GLY A 255 -10.95 -9.24 15.37
CA GLY A 255 -10.48 -9.52 14.01
C GLY A 255 -8.95 -9.58 13.87
N GLY A 256 -8.19 -9.24 14.91
CA GLY A 256 -6.75 -9.05 14.85
C GLY A 256 -5.99 -10.29 14.39
N ARG A 257 -6.39 -11.49 14.87
CA ARG A 257 -5.74 -12.76 14.50
C ARG A 257 -5.84 -13.06 13.00
N GLN A 258 -6.99 -12.77 12.40
CA GLN A 258 -7.22 -12.99 10.98
C GLN A 258 -6.41 -12.00 10.14
N TRP A 259 -6.41 -10.72 10.53
CA TRP A 259 -5.58 -9.71 9.87
C TRP A 259 -4.08 -10.02 9.97
N TRP A 260 -3.59 -10.45 11.13
CA TRP A 260 -2.21 -10.90 11.31
C TRP A 260 -1.83 -12.01 10.32
N THR A 261 -2.75 -12.95 10.09
CA THR A 261 -2.57 -14.04 9.14
C THR A 261 -2.59 -13.53 7.69
N LEU A 262 -3.54 -12.66 7.35
CA LEU A 262 -3.63 -11.99 6.05
C LEU A 262 -2.37 -11.15 5.75
N PHE A 263 -1.74 -10.55 6.76
CA PHE A 263 -0.49 -9.81 6.60
C PHE A 263 0.74 -10.74 6.43
N GLY A 264 0.56 -12.05 6.51
CA GLY A 264 1.56 -13.06 6.19
C GLY A 264 2.32 -13.61 7.39
N PHE A 265 1.73 -13.56 8.59
CA PHE A 265 2.29 -14.15 9.80
C PHE A 265 1.50 -15.39 10.24
N ASN A 266 2.20 -16.48 10.55
CA ASN A 266 1.56 -17.75 10.93
C ASN A 266 1.51 -17.96 12.45
N GLY A 267 2.49 -17.43 13.20
CA GLY A 267 2.53 -17.51 14.67
C GLY A 267 1.58 -16.53 15.34
N GLU A 268 1.35 -16.67 16.65
CA GLU A 268 0.50 -15.76 17.44
C GLU A 268 0.93 -14.30 17.33
N ILE A 269 -0.01 -13.38 17.59
CA ILE A 269 0.34 -11.97 17.75
C ILE A 269 1.18 -11.88 19.03
N PRO A 270 2.39 -11.30 18.98
CA PRO A 270 3.24 -11.19 20.16
C PRO A 270 2.54 -10.53 21.35
N LYS A 271 2.92 -10.93 22.57
CA LYS A 271 2.42 -10.27 23.80
C LYS A 271 2.73 -8.79 23.78
N GLN A 272 3.98 -8.42 23.51
CA GLN A 272 4.37 -7.07 23.15
C GLN A 272 4.53 -6.96 21.64
N LEU A 273 3.66 -6.20 21.00
CA LEU A 273 3.69 -5.92 19.57
C LEU A 273 4.65 -4.75 19.31
N ILE A 274 5.57 -4.94 18.38
CA ILE A 274 6.47 -3.90 17.89
C ILE A 274 6.09 -3.61 16.43
N LEU A 275 5.69 -2.36 16.17
CA LEU A 275 5.38 -1.86 14.83
C LEU A 275 6.43 -0.83 14.41
N TYR A 276 6.77 -0.80 13.13
CA TYR A 276 7.61 0.24 12.57
C TYR A 276 6.75 1.26 11.84
N ALA A 277 6.99 2.54 12.08
CA ALA A 277 6.42 3.65 11.35
C ALA A 277 7.54 4.43 10.66
N ALA A 278 7.43 4.67 9.36
CA ALA A 278 8.48 5.33 8.60
C ALA A 278 7.94 6.37 7.61
N CYS A 279 8.71 7.43 7.42
CA CYS A 279 8.60 8.28 6.24
C CYS A 279 9.46 7.70 5.11
N VAL A 280 8.95 7.76 3.87
CA VAL A 280 9.65 7.39 2.65
C VAL A 280 9.64 8.60 1.73
N MET A 281 10.78 9.20 1.48
CA MET A 281 10.84 10.48 0.75
C MET A 281 12.12 10.58 -0.09
N PRO A 282 12.13 11.33 -1.21
CA PRO A 282 13.37 11.61 -1.92
C PRO A 282 14.43 12.24 -1.01
N SER A 283 15.69 11.88 -1.22
CA SER A 283 16.80 12.47 -0.47
C SER A 283 17.00 13.93 -0.87
N SER A 284 17.16 14.80 0.12
CA SER A 284 17.36 16.24 -0.11
C SER A 284 18.11 16.89 1.06
N SER A 285 18.36 18.21 0.97
CA SER A 285 18.86 18.98 2.11
C SER A 285 17.87 19.11 3.28
N CYS A 286 16.61 18.68 3.10
CA CYS A 286 15.57 18.68 4.14
C CYS A 286 15.49 17.36 4.92
N ASN A 287 16.37 16.38 4.65
CA ASN A 287 16.43 15.14 5.43
C ASN A 287 16.50 15.44 6.93
N ASP A 288 15.62 14.80 7.70
CA ASP A 288 15.55 14.92 9.16
C ASP A 288 15.86 13.57 9.80
N TYR A 289 16.86 13.57 10.68
CA TYR A 289 17.35 12.38 11.38
C TYR A 289 17.00 12.40 12.87
N SER A 290 16.30 13.42 13.35
CA SER A 290 16.05 13.68 14.78
C SER A 290 15.19 12.62 15.48
N PHE A 291 14.43 11.83 14.72
CA PHE A 291 13.56 10.77 15.21
C PHE A 291 14.13 9.36 14.98
N LYS A 292 15.39 9.25 14.55
CA LYS A 292 16.09 7.97 14.37
C LYS A 292 16.07 7.15 15.67
N GLU A 293 15.58 5.91 15.58
CA GLU A 293 15.47 4.96 16.71
C GLU A 293 14.54 5.41 17.84
N MET A 294 13.75 6.46 17.65
CA MET A 294 12.79 6.89 18.65
C MET A 294 11.71 5.81 18.81
N THR A 295 11.35 5.55 20.07
CA THR A 295 10.28 4.63 20.44
C THR A 295 9.13 5.42 21.06
N LEU A 296 7.92 5.04 20.68
CA LEU A 296 6.69 5.56 21.25
C LEU A 296 5.95 4.39 21.90
N ASP A 297 5.78 4.46 23.21
CA ASP A 297 5.08 3.43 23.97
C ASP A 297 3.56 3.64 23.86
N ILE A 298 2.83 2.54 23.64
CA ILE A 298 1.38 2.50 23.58
C ILE A 298 0.89 1.31 24.40
N ASP A 299 0.57 1.58 25.66
CA ASP A 299 0.34 0.56 26.69
C ASP A 299 1.58 -0.37 26.81
N GLU A 300 1.44 -1.66 26.50
CA GLU A 300 2.50 -2.66 26.50
C GLU A 300 3.19 -2.83 25.13
N ASP A 301 2.71 -2.13 24.11
CA ASP A 301 3.19 -2.18 22.73
C ASP A 301 4.09 -1.00 22.38
N VAL A 302 4.84 -1.11 21.28
CA VAL A 302 5.82 -0.09 20.87
C VAL A 302 5.71 0.23 19.38
N ILE A 303 5.73 1.52 19.06
CA ILE A 303 5.96 2.01 17.69
C ILE A 303 7.40 2.53 17.60
N LYS A 304 8.22 1.96 16.72
CA LYS A 304 9.58 2.42 16.43
C LYS A 304 9.58 3.29 15.17
N LEU A 305 10.24 4.44 15.25
CA LEU A 305 10.26 5.43 14.18
C LEU A 305 11.49 5.28 13.29
N HIS A 306 11.26 5.34 11.99
CA HIS A 306 12.30 5.21 10.99
C HIS A 306 12.18 6.25 9.86
N TYR A 307 13.28 6.44 9.14
CA TYR A 307 13.29 7.17 7.87
C TYR A 307 13.79 6.26 6.75
N ILE A 308 13.35 6.54 5.54
CA ILE A 308 13.86 5.98 4.30
C ILE A 308 13.96 7.14 3.29
N TYR A 309 15.18 7.65 3.10
CA TYR A 309 15.49 8.62 2.06
C TYR A 309 16.04 7.92 0.84
N PHE A 310 15.60 8.29 -0.36
CA PHE A 310 15.98 7.58 -1.58
C PHE A 310 16.37 8.50 -2.73
N VAL A 311 17.22 7.99 -3.62
CA VAL A 311 17.52 8.62 -4.91
C VAL A 311 16.89 7.80 -6.02
N GLU A 312 16.08 8.46 -6.83
CA GLU A 312 15.47 7.88 -8.02
C GLU A 312 16.21 8.33 -9.28
N LYS A 313 16.47 7.39 -10.19
CA LYS A 313 16.88 7.69 -11.57
C LYS A 313 16.16 6.74 -12.52
N ASP A 314 15.60 7.29 -13.60
CA ASP A 314 14.93 6.52 -14.66
C ASP A 314 13.85 5.56 -14.12
N ASN A 315 13.04 6.00 -13.14
CA ASN A 315 12.01 5.17 -12.49
C ASN A 315 12.58 3.93 -11.78
N MET A 316 13.79 4.04 -11.24
CA MET A 316 14.43 3.04 -10.40
C MET A 316 15.04 3.69 -9.16
N ILE A 317 14.93 3.00 -8.04
CA ILE A 317 15.63 3.38 -6.80
C ILE A 317 17.09 2.98 -6.96
N THR A 318 17.97 3.95 -6.83
CA THR A 318 19.42 3.78 -7.03
C THR A 318 20.20 3.79 -5.73
N GLU A 319 19.76 4.60 -4.77
CA GLU A 319 20.39 4.74 -3.45
C GLU A 319 19.32 4.86 -2.37
N ILE A 320 19.63 4.34 -1.18
CA ILE A 320 18.78 4.43 0.01
C ILE A 320 19.65 4.79 1.21
N ASP A 321 19.22 5.78 1.98
CA ASP A 321 19.65 6.06 3.35
C ASP A 321 18.49 5.76 4.30
N THR A 322 18.69 4.86 5.25
CA THR A 322 17.61 4.41 6.14
C THR A 322 18.10 4.10 7.56
N SER A 323 17.21 4.30 8.54
CA SER A 323 17.40 3.81 9.91
C SER A 323 16.80 2.43 10.15
N LEU A 324 16.21 1.76 9.16
CA LEU A 324 15.77 0.38 9.33
C LEU A 324 16.98 -0.51 9.61
N LYS A 325 16.94 -1.25 10.72
CA LYS A 325 17.95 -2.23 11.10
C LYS A 325 17.37 -3.63 10.99
N TRP A 326 18.20 -4.56 10.53
CA TRP A 326 17.86 -5.98 10.43
C TRP A 326 18.84 -6.72 11.35
N ALA A 327 18.48 -6.82 12.62
CA ALA A 327 19.25 -7.57 13.62
C ALA A 327 18.67 -8.98 13.79
#